data_AF-A0A935TFR3-F1
#
_entry.id   AF-A0A935TFR3-F1
#
_cell.length_a   1.000
_cell.length_b   1.000
_cell.length_c   1.000
_cell.angle_alpha   90.00
_cell.angle_beta   90.00
_cell.angle_gamma   90.00
#
_symmetry.space_group_name_H-M   'P 1'
#
loop_
_entity.id
_entity.type
_entity.pdbx_description
1 polymer ?
#
loop_
_entity_poly.entity_id
_entity_poly.type
_entity_poly.pdbx_seq_one_letter_code
_entity_poly.pdbx_strand_id
1 'polypeptide(L)'
;MFLLGLLKHYSEDYARLTVVAEALASYPTPSTVDALAGELRRVKGSSATRAYLRRIITTFERFPPAIVAAPIQELASDPLVGTRFRQHLREIMLRDNYE
;
A
#
# COMPACT_ATOMS: atom_id res chain seq x y z
N MET A 1 -14.56 -1.93 -10.99
CA MET A 1 -14.52 -2.61 -9.68
C MET A 1 -14.19 -4.11 -9.83
N PHE A 2 -13.09 -4.50 -10.47
CA PHE A 2 -12.71 -5.92 -10.59
C PHE A 2 -11.50 -6.26 -9.71
N LEU A 3 -10.41 -5.50 -9.83
CA LEU A 3 -9.18 -5.71 -9.05
C LEU A 3 -9.37 -5.58 -7.53
N LEU A 4 -10.21 -4.63 -7.08
CA LEU A 4 -10.54 -4.50 -5.65
C LEU A 4 -11.30 -5.72 -5.11
N GLY A 5 -12.13 -6.35 -5.94
CA GLY A 5 -12.79 -7.62 -5.59
C GLY A 5 -11.79 -8.77 -5.47
N LEU A 6 -10.73 -8.78 -6.29
CA LEU A 6 -9.68 -9.79 -6.22
C LEU A 6 -8.83 -9.69 -4.94
N LEU A 7 -8.62 -8.48 -4.40
CA LEU A 7 -7.97 -8.33 -3.08
C LEU A 7 -8.73 -9.09 -1.99
N LYS A 8 -10.06 -8.98 -2.00
CA LYS A 8 -10.92 -9.68 -1.04
C LYS A 8 -10.98 -11.19 -1.31
N HIS A 9 -11.03 -11.59 -2.58
CA HIS A 9 -11.12 -13.00 -2.95
C HIS A 9 -9.85 -13.78 -2.62
N TYR A 10 -8.67 -13.18 -2.80
CA TYR A 10 -7.38 -13.81 -2.55
C TYR A 10 -6.76 -13.42 -1.20
N SER A 11 -7.58 -13.12 -0.18
CA SER A 11 -7.16 -12.48 1.08
C SER A 11 -5.97 -13.15 1.81
N GLU A 12 -5.68 -14.42 1.55
CA GLU A 12 -4.55 -15.17 2.12
C GLU A 12 -3.54 -15.70 1.08
N ASP A 13 -3.79 -15.50 -0.21
CA ASP A 13 -2.85 -15.85 -1.29
C ASP A 13 -1.99 -14.62 -1.63
N TYR A 14 -0.93 -14.42 -0.86
CA TYR A 14 -0.04 -13.26 -1.01
C TYR A 14 0.70 -13.22 -2.34
N ALA A 15 0.88 -14.35 -3.02
CA ALA A 15 1.47 -14.38 -4.35
C ALA A 15 0.51 -13.71 -5.35
N ARG A 16 -0.77 -14.10 -5.33
CA ARG A 16 -1.80 -13.45 -6.16
C ARG A 16 -2.04 -12.01 -5.76
N LEU A 17 -2.11 -11.71 -4.46
CA LEU A 17 -2.29 -10.34 -3.98
C LEU A 17 -1.15 -9.42 -4.43
N THR A 18 0.08 -9.93 -4.52
CA THR A 18 1.21 -9.17 -5.08
C THR A 18 0.97 -8.77 -6.53
N VAL A 19 0.46 -9.69 -7.36
CA VAL A 19 0.10 -9.38 -8.76
C VAL A 19 -1.05 -8.37 -8.82
N VAL A 20 -2.06 -8.50 -7.97
CA VAL A 20 -3.18 -7.56 -7.89
C VAL A 20 -2.71 -6.17 -7.47
N ALA A 21 -1.85 -6.07 -6.45
CA ALA A 21 -1.29 -4.78 -6.01
C ALA A 21 -0.46 -4.11 -7.12
N GLU A 22 0.35 -4.88 -7.87
CA GLU A 22 1.07 -4.34 -9.03
C GLU A 22 0.11 -3.82 -10.10
N ALA A 23 -0.95 -4.57 -10.43
CA ALA A 23 -1.93 -4.13 -11.42
C ALA A 23 -2.69 -2.86 -10.97
N LEU A 24 -2.92 -2.69 -9.67
CA LEU A 24 -3.56 -1.50 -9.10
C LEU A 24 -2.71 -0.23 -9.24
N ALA A 25 -1.39 -0.35 -9.47
CA ALA A 25 -0.52 0.79 -9.76
C ALA A 25 -0.97 1.58 -11.01
N SER A 26 -1.62 0.91 -11.97
CA SER A 26 -2.16 1.54 -13.17
C SER A 26 -3.51 2.25 -12.97
N TYR A 27 -4.09 2.19 -11.76
CA TYR A 27 -5.40 2.77 -11.45
C TYR A 27 -5.33 3.63 -10.18
N PRO A 28 -4.65 4.79 -10.22
CA PRO A 28 -4.48 5.69 -9.09
C PRO A 28 -5.79 6.42 -8.77
N THR A 29 -6.67 5.78 -8.01
CA THR A 29 -7.94 6.34 -7.53
C THR A 29 -7.97 6.34 -6.01
N PRO A 30 -8.76 7.21 -5.36
CA PRO A 30 -8.94 7.17 -3.90
C PRO A 30 -9.35 5.79 -3.39
N SER A 31 -10.25 5.10 -4.10
CA SER A 31 -10.67 3.74 -3.73
C SER A 31 -9.54 2.71 -3.80
N THR A 32 -8.59 2.88 -4.73
CA THR A 32 -7.38 2.04 -4.79
C THR A 32 -6.46 2.30 -3.60
N VAL A 33 -6.27 3.57 -3.26
CA VAL A 33 -5.47 4.01 -2.10
C VAL A 33 -6.05 3.43 -0.81
N ASP A 34 -7.36 3.58 -0.60
CA ASP A 34 -8.05 3.08 0.59
C ASP A 34 -7.94 1.56 0.72
N ALA A 35 -8.09 0.83 -0.39
CA ALA A 35 -7.98 -0.62 -0.39
C ALA A 35 -6.56 -1.08 -0.02
N LEU A 36 -5.52 -0.47 -0.62
CA LEU A 36 -4.12 -0.80 -0.31
C LEU A 36 -3.73 -0.39 1.12
N ALA A 37 -4.25 0.74 1.61
CA ALA A 37 -4.08 1.18 2.99
C ALA A 37 -4.71 0.18 3.98
N GLY A 38 -5.89 -0.33 3.67
CA GLY A 38 -6.53 -1.40 4.44
C GLY A 38 -5.67 -2.66 4.54
N GLU A 39 -5.03 -3.04 3.44
CA GLU A 39 -4.15 -4.21 3.40
C GLU A 39 -2.89 -4.02 4.26
N LEU A 40 -2.30 -2.82 4.29
CA LEU A 40 -1.17 -2.51 5.19
C LEU A 40 -1.52 -2.61 6.68
N ARG A 41 -2.78 -2.31 7.05
CA ARG A 41 -3.27 -2.45 8.43
C ARG A 41 -3.60 -3.91 8.77
N ARG A 42 -4.18 -4.62 7.81
CA ARG A 42 -4.63 -6.02 7.97
C ARG A 42 -3.47 -7.01 8.05
N VAL A 43 -2.52 -6.91 7.12
CA VAL A 43 -1.50 -7.92 6.92
C VAL A 43 -0.29 -7.68 7.83
N LYS A 44 -0.04 -8.61 8.75
CA LYS A 44 1.14 -8.57 9.62
C LYS A 44 2.39 -8.97 8.85
N GLY A 45 3.50 -8.29 9.14
CA GLY A 45 4.80 -8.55 8.52
C GLY A 45 5.39 -9.88 8.97
N SER A 46 5.65 -10.77 8.02
CA SER A 46 6.36 -12.04 8.20
C SER A 46 7.25 -12.30 6.97
N SER A 47 7.96 -13.44 6.93
CA SER A 47 8.69 -13.85 5.73
C SER A 47 7.76 -14.04 4.53
N ALA A 48 6.57 -14.63 4.75
CA ALA A 48 5.60 -14.92 3.71
C ALA A 48 4.90 -13.68 3.14
N THR A 49 4.67 -12.65 3.96
CA THR A 49 3.93 -11.43 3.56
C THR A 49 4.82 -10.29 3.09
N ARG A 50 6.14 -10.40 3.28
CA ARG A 50 7.10 -9.32 3.00
C ARG A 50 7.05 -8.84 1.56
N ALA A 51 6.97 -9.76 0.59
CA ALA A 51 6.94 -9.41 -0.82
C ALA A 51 5.68 -8.62 -1.17
N TYR A 52 4.54 -9.07 -0.66
CA TYR A 52 3.25 -8.41 -0.85
C TYR A 52 3.24 -7.00 -0.23
N LEU A 53 3.61 -6.87 1.04
CA LEU A 53 3.63 -5.57 1.73
C LEU A 53 4.60 -4.58 1.07
N ARG A 54 5.78 -5.05 0.63
CA ARG A 54 6.71 -4.20 -0.15
C ARG A 54 6.09 -3.74 -1.46
N ARG A 55 5.37 -4.63 -2.17
CA ARG A 55 4.71 -4.28 -3.42
C ARG A 55 3.66 -3.18 -3.22
N ILE A 56 2.91 -3.22 -2.13
CA ILE A 56 1.97 -2.15 -1.78
C ILE A 56 2.69 -0.81 -1.63
N ILE A 57 3.80 -0.78 -0.89
CA ILE A 57 4.58 0.47 -0.71
C ILE A 57 5.11 1.00 -2.04
N THR A 58 5.70 0.14 -2.88
CA THR A 58 6.15 0.56 -4.22
C THR A 58 5.01 0.99 -5.14
N THR A 59 3.77 0.55 -4.85
CA THR A 59 2.59 1.02 -5.58
C THR A 59 2.22 2.43 -5.15
N PHE A 60 2.30 2.75 -3.85
CA PHE A 60 2.09 4.11 -3.36
C PHE A 60 3.11 5.11 -3.93
N GLU A 61 4.37 4.71 -4.12
CA GLU A 61 5.41 5.54 -4.75
C GLU A 61 5.08 5.94 -6.21
N ARG A 62 4.16 5.23 -6.86
CA ARG A 62 3.76 5.49 -8.26
C ARG A 62 2.48 6.33 -8.36
N PHE A 63 1.84 6.64 -7.24
CA PHE A 63 0.59 7.38 -7.23
C PHE A 63 0.82 8.89 -7.22
N PRO A 64 -0.07 9.68 -7.84
CA PRO A 64 0.00 11.13 -7.77
C PRO A 64 -0.04 11.62 -6.32
N PRO A 65 0.83 12.57 -5.92
CA PRO A 65 0.86 13.10 -4.55
C PRO A 65 -0.52 13.58 -4.05
N ALA A 66 -1.31 14.19 -4.95
CA ALA A 66 -2.64 14.71 -4.68
C ALA A 66 -3.63 13.70 -4.07
N ILE A 67 -3.47 12.40 -4.34
CA ILE A 67 -4.37 11.36 -3.81
C ILE A 67 -3.76 10.54 -2.68
N VAL A 68 -2.44 10.63 -2.48
CA VAL A 68 -1.69 9.68 -1.65
C VAL A 68 -1.04 10.35 -0.42
N ALA A 69 -0.82 11.66 -0.45
CA ALA A 69 -0.13 12.40 0.63
C ALA A 69 -0.82 12.23 2.00
N ALA A 70 -2.12 12.53 2.09
CA ALA A 70 -2.86 12.40 3.36
C ALA A 70 -2.93 10.93 3.84
N PRO A 71 -3.28 9.94 2.99
CA PRO A 71 -3.24 8.53 3.39
C PRO A 71 -1.85 8.04 3.84
N ILE A 72 -0.77 8.45 3.17
CA ILE A 72 0.60 8.11 3.59
C ILE A 72 0.90 8.71 4.97
N GLN A 73 0.52 9.97 5.21
CA GLN A 73 0.71 10.62 6.50
C GLN A 73 -0.01 9.88 7.64
N GLU A 74 -1.25 9.47 7.40
CA GLU A 74 -2.03 8.68 8.36
C GLU A 74 -1.35 7.32 8.63
N LEU A 75 -1.01 6.58 7.58
CA LEU A 75 -0.37 5.27 7.69
C LEU A 75 1.00 5.33 8.35
N ALA A 76 1.77 6.40 8.12
CA ALA A 76 3.07 6.64 8.75
C ALA A 76 2.98 6.84 10.26
N SER A 77 1.79 7.10 10.80
CA SER A 77 1.51 7.25 12.24
C SER A 77 0.69 6.11 12.82
N ASP A 78 0.18 5.20 11.98
CA ASP A 78 -0.76 4.15 12.37
C ASP A 78 -0.05 2.96 13.08
N PRO A 79 -0.37 2.67 14.36
CA PRO A 79 0.24 1.56 15.09
C PRO A 79 -0.04 0.18 14.47
N LEU A 80 -1.10 0.03 13.67
CA LEU A 80 -1.45 -1.22 12.99
C LEU A 80 -0.49 -1.57 11.85
N VAL A 81 0.12 -0.55 11.25
CA VAL A 81 1.12 -0.69 10.18
C VAL A 81 2.47 -1.10 10.78
N GLY A 82 3.20 -2.01 10.14
CA GLY A 82 4.51 -2.42 10.67
C GLY A 82 5.53 -1.27 10.75
N THR A 83 6.33 -1.21 11.81
CA THR A 83 7.30 -0.11 12.07
C THR A 83 8.19 0.21 10.87
N ARG A 84 8.71 -0.81 10.19
CA ARG A 84 9.56 -0.62 9.00
C ARG A 84 8.80 0.01 7.83
N PHE A 85 7.52 -0.32 7.66
CA PHE A 85 6.69 0.25 6.60
C PHE A 85 6.31 1.69 6.93
N ARG A 86 6.00 2.01 8.19
CA ARG A 86 5.82 3.41 8.63
C ARG A 86 7.06 4.26 8.33
N GLN A 87 8.25 3.72 8.57
CA GLN A 87 9.50 4.42 8.28
C GLN A 87 9.65 4.70 6.78
N HIS A 88 9.40 3.70 5.93
CA HIS A 88 9.44 3.87 4.48
C HIS A 88 8.41 4.90 3.99
N LEU A 89 7.18 4.87 4.53
CA LEU A 89 6.15 5.87 4.20
C LEU A 89 6.59 7.30 4.53
N ARG A 90 7.30 7.52 5.64
CA ARG A 90 7.89 8.83 5.97
C ARG A 90 8.98 9.24 4.99
N GLU A 91 9.79 8.29 4.52
CA GLU A 91 10.81 8.56 3.51
C GLU A 91 10.19 9.00 2.18
N ILE A 92 9.04 8.43 1.79
CA ILE A 92 8.28 8.87 0.61
C ILE A 92 7.82 10.33 0.81
N MET A 93 7.20 10.64 1.95
CA MET A 93 6.76 12.01 2.26
C MET A 93 7.92 13.00 2.22
N LEU A 94 9.09 12.62 2.74
CA LEU A 94 10.24 13.51 2.73
C LEU A 94 10.69 13.81 1.29
N ARG A 95 10.72 12.82 0.39
CA ARG A 95 11.10 13.01 -1.01
C ARG A 95 10.14 13.94 -1.75
N ASP A 96 8.83 13.75 -1.58
CA ASP A 96 7.81 14.52 -2.30
C ASP A 96 7.69 15.98 -1.81
N ASN A 97 8.21 16.30 -0.62
CA ASN A 97 8.27 17.69 -0.11
C ASN A 97 9.48 18.48 -0.65
N TYR A 98 10.38 17.85 -1.41
CA TYR A 98 11.54 18.50 -2.05
C TYR A 98 11.38 18.68 -3.57
N GLU A 99 10.22 18.33 -4.15
CA GLU A 99 9.83 18.63 -5.55
C GLU A 99 8.79 19.75 -5.61
#